data_AF-A0A2P4XQB8-F1
#
_entry.id   AF-A0A2P4XQB8-F1
#
_cell.length_a   1.000
_cell.length_b   1.000
_cell.length_c   1.000
_cell.angle_alpha   90.00
_cell.angle_beta   90.00
_cell.angle_gamma   90.00
#
_symmetry.space_group_name_H-M   'P 1'
#
loop_
_entity.id
_entity.type
_entity.pdbx_description
1 polymer ?
#
loop_
_entity_poly.entity_id
_entity_poly.type
_entity_poly.pdbx_seq_one_letter_code
_entity_poly.pdbx_strand_id
1 'polypeptide(L)'
;EFLQSKDERTQFDQSVKIEEGDIGHIHDIEGHPLDGIAFPTNSHLTNHYVGAAQAVFRRAGRGLNDYVNDPVDVAPRVPPWRRLHLMQA
;
A
#
# COMPACT_ATOMS: atom_id res chain seq x y z
N GLU A 1 -20.13 8.20 -13.07
CA GLU A 1 -18.96 9.08 -13.18
C GLU A 1 -18.42 9.36 -11.79
N PHE A 2 -17.16 9.02 -11.55
CA PHE A 2 -16.42 9.37 -10.34
C PHE A 2 -15.78 10.73 -10.63
N LEU A 3 -15.93 11.73 -9.76
CA LEU A 3 -15.68 13.19 -9.95
C LEU A 3 -16.92 13.94 -10.50
N GLN A 4 -17.79 14.40 -9.60
CA GLN A 4 -19.07 15.06 -9.91
C GLN A 4 -18.98 16.59 -9.94
N SER A 5 -17.92 17.19 -9.41
CA SER A 5 -17.69 18.64 -9.46
C SER A 5 -16.34 19.03 -10.08
N LYS A 6 -16.24 20.27 -10.56
CA LYS A 6 -14.97 20.83 -11.09
C LYS A 6 -13.88 20.86 -10.02
N ASP A 7 -14.25 21.16 -8.78
CA ASP A 7 -13.31 21.27 -7.67
C ASP A 7 -12.71 19.91 -7.30
N GLU A 8 -13.52 18.84 -7.29
CA GLU A 8 -13.04 17.46 -7.09
C GLU A 8 -12.04 17.04 -8.18
N ARG A 9 -12.29 17.43 -9.42
CA ARG A 9 -11.37 17.14 -10.53
C ARG A 9 -10.06 17.91 -10.38
N THR A 10 -10.13 19.21 -10.06
CA THR A 10 -8.92 20.01 -9.82
C THR A 10 -8.10 19.46 -8.65
N GLN A 11 -8.74 19.05 -7.56
CA GLN A 11 -8.05 18.44 -6.43
C GLN A 11 -7.38 17.11 -6.81
N PHE A 12 -8.06 16.27 -7.60
CA PHE A 12 -7.49 15.03 -8.11
C PHE A 12 -6.25 15.30 -8.96
N ASP A 13 -6.35 16.21 -9.93
CA ASP A 13 -5.24 16.56 -10.83
C ASP A 13 -4.03 17.16 -10.09
N GLN A 14 -4.25 17.81 -8.94
CA GLN A 14 -3.18 18.34 -8.08
C GLN A 14 -2.57 17.30 -7.14
N SER A 15 -3.32 16.25 -6.79
CA SER A 15 -2.94 15.29 -5.75
C SER A 15 -2.51 13.93 -6.30
N VAL A 16 -2.87 13.62 -7.54
CA VAL A 16 -2.67 12.30 -8.15
C VAL A 16 -1.89 12.45 -9.44
N LYS A 17 -0.82 11.65 -9.54
CA LYS A 17 -0.05 11.48 -10.75
C LYS A 17 -0.29 10.09 -11.32
N ILE A 18 -0.47 10.00 -12.63
CA ILE A 18 -0.61 8.72 -13.35
C ILE A 18 0.68 8.49 -14.11
N GLU A 19 1.36 7.39 -13.78
CA GLU A 19 2.61 6.97 -14.41
C GLU A 19 2.47 5.54 -14.94
N GLU A 20 3.05 5.29 -16.11
CA GLU A 20 3.16 3.93 -16.64
C GLU A 20 4.35 3.22 -16.00
N GLY A 21 4.14 1.99 -15.52
CA GLY A 21 5.23 1.20 -14.94
C GLY A 21 4.78 -0.15 -14.39
N ASP A 22 5.76 -0.94 -13.93
CA ASP A 22 5.52 -2.19 -13.23
C ASP A 22 5.61 -1.98 -11.71
N ILE A 23 4.49 -2.17 -11.02
CA ILE A 23 4.37 -2.05 -9.55
C ILE A 23 5.35 -2.97 -8.79
N GLY A 24 5.79 -4.08 -9.41
CA GLY A 24 6.80 -4.98 -8.88
C GLY A 24 8.22 -4.41 -8.89
N HIS A 25 8.49 -3.38 -9.71
CA HIS A 25 9.86 -2.88 -9.97
C HIS A 25 10.04 -1.36 -9.75
N ILE A 26 8.98 -0.56 -9.79
CA ILE A 26 9.04 0.89 -9.54
C ILE A 26 9.52 1.21 -8.12
N HIS A 27 10.53 2.05 -7.94
CA HIS A 27 11.13 2.34 -6.62
C HIS A 27 11.02 3.81 -6.21
N ASP A 28 10.80 4.69 -7.18
CA ASP A 28 10.59 6.11 -6.99
C ASP A 28 9.61 6.67 -8.03
N ILE A 29 9.08 7.87 -7.75
CA ILE A 29 8.38 8.71 -8.71
C ILE A 29 9.10 10.06 -8.70
N GLU A 30 9.63 10.48 -9.86
CA GLU A 30 10.41 11.72 -9.99
C GLU A 30 11.58 11.80 -8.99
N GLY A 31 12.27 10.68 -8.74
CA GLY A 31 13.38 10.62 -7.79
C GLY A 31 12.96 10.58 -6.32
N HIS A 32 11.66 10.63 -6.00
CA HIS A 32 11.16 10.48 -4.63
C HIS A 32 10.84 9.01 -4.33
N PRO A 33 11.48 8.39 -3.33
CA PRO A 33 11.22 7.00 -2.97
C PRO A 33 9.76 6.76 -2.58
N LEU A 34 9.27 5.55 -2.85
CA LEU A 34 7.93 5.15 -2.45
C LEU A 34 7.85 4.81 -0.96
N ASP A 35 6.94 5.47 -0.23
CA ASP A 35 6.66 5.16 1.19
C ASP A 35 5.78 3.91 1.36
N GLY A 36 4.97 3.58 0.35
CA GLY A 36 4.01 2.48 0.41
C GLY A 36 3.43 2.12 -0.94
N ILE A 37 2.82 0.93 -1.02
CA ILE A 37 2.18 0.41 -2.23
C ILE A 37 0.78 -0.08 -1.86
N ALA A 38 -0.24 0.49 -2.50
CA ALA A 38 -1.60 -0.02 -2.47
C ALA A 38 -1.83 -0.90 -3.70
N PHE A 39 -2.50 -2.05 -3.53
CA PHE A 39 -2.77 -2.98 -4.62
C PHE A 39 -4.11 -3.70 -4.40
N PRO A 40 -4.81 -4.08 -5.48
CA PRO A 40 -6.02 -4.88 -5.37
C PRO A 40 -5.68 -6.29 -4.86
N THR A 41 -6.46 -6.78 -3.90
CA THR A 41 -6.30 -8.11 -3.29
C THR A 41 -7.65 -8.75 -3.01
N ASN A 42 -7.64 -10.04 -2.65
CA ASN A 42 -8.84 -10.78 -2.21
C ASN A 42 -9.12 -10.57 -0.71
N SER A 43 -10.33 -10.92 -0.28
CA SER A 43 -10.76 -10.81 1.13
C SER A 43 -9.94 -11.64 2.11
N HIS A 44 -9.25 -12.67 1.64
CA HIS A 44 -8.39 -13.53 2.47
C HIS A 44 -6.94 -13.03 2.51
N LEU A 45 -6.62 -11.91 1.86
CA LEU A 45 -5.28 -11.31 1.81
C LEU A 45 -4.20 -12.28 1.34
N THR A 46 -4.55 -13.27 0.51
CA THR A 46 -3.62 -14.31 0.04
C THR A 46 -3.04 -13.99 -1.34
N ASN A 47 -1.88 -14.56 -1.65
CA ASN A 47 -1.31 -14.48 -3.00
C ASN A 47 -1.96 -15.53 -3.92
N HIS A 48 -2.80 -15.11 -4.86
CA HIS A 48 -3.36 -15.99 -5.90
C HIS A 48 -2.43 -16.17 -7.12
N TYR A 49 -1.19 -15.68 -7.06
CA TYR A 49 -0.17 -15.83 -8.10
C TYR A 49 -0.57 -15.23 -9.46
N VAL A 50 -1.39 -14.19 -9.46
CA VAL A 50 -1.77 -13.42 -10.64
C VAL A 50 -1.82 -11.91 -10.36
N GLY A 51 -1.58 -11.12 -11.41
CA GLY A 51 -1.79 -9.67 -11.42
C GLY A 51 -0.95 -8.88 -10.42
N ALA A 52 -1.44 -7.70 -10.05
CA ALA A 52 -0.76 -6.77 -9.15
C ALA A 52 -0.45 -7.37 -7.77
N ALA A 53 -1.36 -8.20 -7.23
CA ALA A 53 -1.13 -8.89 -5.96
C ALA A 53 0.13 -9.76 -6.03
N GLN A 54 0.27 -10.61 -7.04
CA GLN A 54 1.47 -11.43 -7.20
C GLN A 54 2.75 -10.59 -7.31
N ALA A 55 2.70 -9.50 -8.08
CA ALA A 55 3.85 -8.61 -8.24
C ALA A 55 4.30 -8.03 -6.88
N VAL A 56 3.35 -7.58 -6.05
CA VAL A 56 3.64 -7.02 -4.72
C VAL A 56 4.10 -8.10 -3.73
N PHE A 57 3.46 -9.27 -3.69
CA PHE A 57 3.91 -10.39 -2.85
C PHE A 57 5.32 -10.86 -3.24
N ARG A 58 5.66 -10.91 -4.53
CA ARG A 58 7.01 -11.22 -5.01
C ARG A 58 8.01 -10.17 -4.55
N ARG A 59 7.67 -8.88 -4.68
CA ARG A 59 8.50 -7.75 -4.28
C ARG A 59 8.79 -7.73 -2.77
N ALA A 60 7.77 -7.96 -1.94
CA ALA A 60 7.90 -7.97 -0.49
C ALA A 60 8.61 -9.24 0.06
N GLY A 61 8.76 -10.27 -0.79
CA GLY A 61 9.36 -11.53 -0.41
C GLY A 61 8.54 -12.31 0.62
N ARG A 62 9.22 -13.04 1.51
CA ARG A 62 8.53 -13.86 2.53
C ARG A 62 7.80 -13.03 3.58
N GLY A 63 8.30 -11.83 3.91
CA GLY A 63 7.76 -11.03 5.02
C GLY A 63 6.28 -10.71 4.91
N LEU A 64 5.77 -10.39 3.71
CA LEU A 64 4.34 -10.14 3.53
C LEU A 64 3.51 -11.43 3.63
N ASN A 65 4.02 -12.54 3.09
CA ASN A 65 3.35 -13.85 3.23
C ASN A 65 3.28 -14.29 4.70
N ASP A 66 4.37 -14.11 5.44
CA ASP A 66 4.41 -14.47 6.86
C ASP A 66 3.47 -13.58 7.67
N TYR A 67 3.42 -12.28 7.37
CA TYR A 67 2.55 -11.33 8.05
C TYR A 67 1.06 -11.64 7.87
N VAL A 68 0.60 -11.92 6.64
CA VAL A 68 -0.83 -12.18 6.39
C VAL A 68 -1.29 -13.55 6.90
N ASN A 69 -0.36 -14.49 7.07
CA ASN A 69 -0.65 -15.82 7.61
C ASN A 69 -0.40 -15.93 9.12
N ASP A 70 0.08 -14.86 9.78
CA ASP A 70 0.30 -14.84 11.22
C ASP A 70 -1.06 -14.84 11.95
N PRO A 71 -1.42 -15.91 12.70
CA PRO A 71 -2.74 -16.08 13.31
C PRO A 71 -3.04 -15.11 14.47
N VAL A 72 -2.24 -14.08 14.70
CA VAL A 72 -2.33 -13.19 15.88
C VAL A 72 -3.28 -12.00 15.64
N ASP A 73 -4.09 -12.01 14.59
CA ASP A 73 -5.01 -10.91 14.25
C ASP A 73 -6.35 -10.97 15.01
N VAL A 74 -6.28 -10.90 16.35
CA VAL A 74 -7.44 -10.59 17.23
C VAL A 74 -7.18 -9.43 18.20
N ALA A 75 -6.11 -8.65 18.06
CA ALA A 75 -5.94 -7.41 18.82
C ALA A 75 -5.34 -6.30 17.95
N PRO A 76 -5.82 -5.05 18.07
CA PRO A 76 -5.36 -3.94 17.26
C PRO A 76 -3.88 -3.66 17.56
N ARG A 77 -3.00 -4.01 16.62
CA ARG A 77 -1.58 -3.72 16.73
C ARG A 77 -1.34 -2.25 16.40
N VAL A 78 -1.02 -1.48 17.44
CA VAL A 78 -0.53 -0.10 17.29
C VAL A 78 0.78 -0.15 16.50
N PRO A 79 0.91 0.56 15.36
CA PRO A 79 2.13 0.55 14.56
C PRO A 79 3.34 1.02 15.38
N PRO A 80 4.56 0.53 15.08
CA PRO A 80 5.76 0.83 15.86
C PRO A 80 6.09 2.33 15.92
N TRP A 81 5.68 3.12 14.93
CA TRP A 81 5.86 4.57 14.90
C TRP A 81 4.94 5.35 15.86
N ARG A 82 3.86 4.72 16.37
CA ARG A 82 3.00 5.31 17.43
C ARG A 82 3.51 5.05 18.86
N ARG A 83 4.51 4.19 19.07
CA ARG A 83 5.13 4.00 20.41
C ARG A 83 5.99 5.18 20.86
N LEU A 84 6.47 6.00 19.94
CA LEU A 84 7.37 7.11 20.28
C LEU A 84 6.65 8.28 20.99
N HIS A 85 5.32 8.37 20.92
CA HIS A 85 4.54 9.47 21.48
C HIS A 85 4.01 9.23 22.91
N LEU A 86 4.29 8.07 23.53
CA LEU A 86 3.80 7.71 24.87
C LEU A 86 4.92 7.57 25.92
N MET A 87 6.15 7.99 25.59
CA MET A 87 7.24 8.12 26.58
C MET A 87 7.57 9.57 26.95
N GLN A 88 6.70 10.51 26.58
CA GLN A 88 6.72 11.88 27.13
C GLN A 88 5.30 12.26 27.58
N ALA A 89 4.93 11.80 28.77
CA ALA A 89 3.89 12.37 29.62
C ALA A 89 4.18 11.94 31.06
#